data_AF-A0A7C3H5V6-F1
#
_entry.id   AF-A0A7C3H5V6-F1
#
_cell.length_a   1.000
_cell.length_b   1.000
_cell.length_c   1.000
_cell.angle_alpha   90.00
_cell.angle_beta   90.00
_cell.angle_gamma   90.00
#
_symmetry.space_group_name_H-M   'P 1'
#
loop_
_entity.id
_entity.type
_entity.pdbx_description
1 polymer ?
#
loop_
_entity_poly.entity_id
_entity_poly.type
_entity_poly.pdbx_seq_one_letter_code
_entity_poly.pdbx_strand_id
1 'polypeptide(L)'
;MNAVAQPIPLRDVVKLDKGKPPAQQDYFGINTGLYLTPEYLRGRGDAESVKPGANAVFVEDGETIVLWDGSNAGEIFRAKKGVLASTMSRITHGDEYDRDYFYYALKGWEEYLKGQTSGSGIPHVDKEVLGKLQLFEFVKPEQTKIAEVLGAVDRAIEQTEALIAKQQHIKTGLMQDLLTKGIDEHGNLRSEATHEFKDSPLGRIPVEWDVKPFGSGVASSAFGPRFPSTAYSENGNLALLRTTDLDDVGNISYSTMP
;
A
#
# COMPACT_ATOMS: atom_id res chain seq x y z
N MET A 1 -23.41 -34.23 12.09
CA MET A 1 -24.02 -32.94 12.46
C MET A 1 -22.89 -32.08 12.98
N ASN A 2 -22.44 -31.10 12.20
CA ASN A 2 -21.42 -30.17 12.68
C ASN A 2 -22.11 -29.29 13.73
N ALA A 3 -21.59 -29.32 14.96
CA ALA A 3 -22.00 -28.37 15.97
C ALA A 3 -21.78 -26.97 15.41
N VAL A 4 -22.82 -26.13 15.42
CA VAL A 4 -22.71 -24.73 15.01
C VAL A 4 -21.70 -24.09 15.96
N ALA A 5 -20.54 -23.65 15.42
CA ALA A 5 -19.51 -22.98 16.19
C ALA A 5 -20.16 -21.77 16.89
N GLN A 6 -20.12 -21.77 18.22
CA GLN A 6 -20.63 -20.64 18.98
C GLN A 6 -19.53 -19.57 19.04
N PRO A 7 -19.88 -18.29 18.86
CA PRO A 7 -18.90 -17.23 19.00
C PRO A 7 -18.42 -17.11 20.45
N ILE A 8 -17.13 -16.81 20.62
CA ILE A 8 -16.48 -16.60 21.91
C ILE A 8 -15.94 -15.17 21.96
N PRO A 9 -16.06 -14.46 23.09
CA PRO A 9 -15.44 -13.15 23.27
C PRO A 9 -13.92 -13.20 23.14
N LEU A 10 -13.36 -12.23 22.41
CA LEU A 10 -11.91 -12.17 22.16
C LEU A 10 -11.09 -12.15 23.45
N ARG A 11 -11.58 -11.46 24.50
CA ARG A 11 -10.89 -11.38 25.79
C ARG A 11 -10.60 -12.74 26.43
N ASP A 12 -11.37 -13.76 26.09
CA ASP A 12 -11.26 -15.10 26.69
C ASP A 12 -10.24 -15.98 25.96
N VAL A 13 -9.84 -15.60 24.74
CA VAL A 13 -8.98 -16.39 23.86
C VAL A 13 -7.66 -15.72 23.50
N VAL A 14 -7.43 -14.47 23.92
CA VAL A 14 -6.22 -13.71 23.55
C VAL A 14 -5.43 -13.14 24.73
N LYS A 15 -4.14 -12.89 24.50
CA LYS A 15 -3.29 -12.02 25.33
C LYS A 15 -2.74 -10.87 24.50
N LEU A 16 -2.64 -9.70 25.14
CA LEU A 16 -2.17 -8.47 24.52
C LEU A 16 -0.80 -8.08 25.07
N ASP A 17 0.18 -7.95 24.17
CA ASP A 17 1.54 -7.49 24.51
C ASP A 17 1.82 -6.16 23.80
N LYS A 18 1.74 -5.06 24.56
CA LYS A 18 1.99 -3.71 24.03
C LYS A 18 3.48 -3.48 23.80
N GLY A 19 3.84 -3.00 22.61
CA GLY A 19 5.20 -2.64 22.25
C GLY A 19 5.79 -1.56 23.15
N LYS A 20 7.10 -1.36 23.04
CA LYS A 20 7.86 -0.41 23.89
C LYS A 20 8.72 0.50 23.03
N PRO A 21 8.98 1.74 23.48
CA PRO A 21 9.98 2.58 22.82
C PRO A 21 11.34 1.86 22.81
N PRO A 22 12.12 1.98 21.74
CA PRO A 22 13.47 1.42 21.70
C PRO A 22 14.37 2.14 22.71
N ALA A 23 15.48 1.48 23.10
CA ALA A 23 16.49 2.11 23.94
C ALA A 23 17.26 3.20 23.17
N GLN A 24 17.40 3.05 21.86
CA GLN A 24 18.07 4.00 20.98
C GLN A 24 17.53 3.86 19.54
N GLN A 25 17.26 4.98 18.88
CA GLN A 25 16.93 5.06 17.44
C GLN A 25 18.22 5.14 16.60
N ASP A 26 18.13 4.84 15.31
CA ASP A 26 19.26 4.87 14.36
C ASP A 26 20.48 4.06 14.83
N TYR A 27 20.23 2.84 15.28
CA TYR A 27 21.25 1.96 15.84
C TYR A 27 21.62 0.82 14.89
N PHE A 28 22.90 0.78 14.50
CA PHE A 28 23.45 -0.20 13.54
C PHE A 28 24.47 -1.17 14.17
N GLY A 29 24.43 -1.33 15.50
CA GLY A 29 25.34 -2.21 16.22
C GLY A 29 24.81 -3.64 16.44
N ILE A 30 25.50 -4.39 17.31
CA ILE A 30 25.12 -5.75 17.69
C ILE A 30 23.75 -5.75 18.38
N ASN A 31 22.90 -6.73 18.06
CA ASN A 31 21.51 -6.83 18.51
C ASN A 31 20.61 -5.68 18.01
N THR A 32 20.93 -5.09 16.85
CA THR A 32 19.98 -4.22 16.16
C THR A 32 18.69 -4.98 15.80
N GLY A 33 17.56 -4.29 15.88
CA GLY A 33 16.26 -4.81 15.50
C GLY A 33 15.56 -3.85 14.55
N LEU A 34 14.75 -4.41 13.65
CA LEU A 34 13.88 -3.64 12.76
C LEU A 34 12.67 -3.13 13.54
N TYR A 35 12.48 -1.81 13.62
CA TYR A 35 11.36 -1.21 14.34
C TYR A 35 10.10 -1.16 13.47
N LEU A 36 9.03 -1.78 13.97
CA LEU A 36 7.80 -1.96 13.21
C LEU A 36 6.83 -0.81 13.46
N THR A 37 7.03 0.28 12.75
CA THR A 37 6.10 1.42 12.73
C THR A 37 4.90 1.13 11.82
N PRO A 38 3.75 1.79 12.04
CA PRO A 38 2.60 1.65 11.15
C PRO A 38 2.92 2.05 9.70
N GLU A 39 3.69 3.12 9.49
CA GLU A 39 4.05 3.55 8.14
C GLU A 39 4.93 2.54 7.41
N TYR A 40 5.90 1.93 8.10
CA TYR A 40 6.70 0.85 7.54
C TYR A 40 5.83 -0.35 7.13
N LEU A 41 4.88 -0.75 7.98
CA LEU A 41 3.98 -1.87 7.70
C LEU A 41 2.98 -1.58 6.57
N ARG A 42 2.61 -0.31 6.35
CA ARG A 42 1.82 0.13 5.19
C ARG A 42 2.64 0.27 3.91
N GLY A 43 3.96 0.07 3.96
CA GLY A 43 4.85 0.32 2.82
C GLY A 43 5.06 1.81 2.52
N ARG A 44 4.81 2.69 3.49
CA ARG A 44 4.91 4.16 3.41
C ARG A 44 6.03 4.74 4.27
N GLY A 45 7.08 3.97 4.50
CA GLY A 45 8.23 4.41 5.30
C GLY A 45 9.38 3.45 5.17
N ASP A 46 10.57 3.94 5.49
CA ASP A 46 11.79 3.13 5.49
C ASP A 46 11.86 2.24 6.72
N ALA A 47 12.64 1.17 6.59
CA ALA A 47 12.98 0.29 7.69
C ALA A 47 13.85 1.04 8.72
N GLU A 48 13.32 1.29 9.91
CA GLU A 48 14.08 1.91 11.01
C GLU A 48 14.86 0.85 11.80
N SER A 49 16.17 1.05 11.96
CA SER A 49 17.02 0.18 12.77
C SER A 49 17.18 0.74 14.18
N VAL A 50 16.87 -0.06 15.21
CA VAL A 50 16.85 0.39 16.60
C VAL A 50 17.59 -0.55 17.52
N LYS A 51 18.04 -0.02 18.66
CA LYS A 51 18.51 -0.82 19.79
C LYS A 51 17.29 -1.21 20.63
N PRO A 52 16.93 -2.50 20.72
CA PRO A 52 15.83 -2.92 21.57
C PRO A 52 16.10 -2.58 23.04
N GLY A 53 15.06 -2.15 23.76
CA GLY A 53 15.09 -2.04 25.21
C GLY A 53 14.98 -3.40 25.90
N ALA A 54 15.27 -3.46 27.20
CA ALA A 54 15.23 -4.71 27.97
C ALA A 54 13.86 -5.42 27.94
N ASN A 55 12.77 -4.64 27.83
CA ASN A 55 11.40 -5.15 27.77
C ASN A 55 10.79 -4.99 26.37
N ALA A 56 11.61 -4.93 25.32
CA ALA A 56 11.14 -4.85 23.95
C ALA A 56 10.28 -6.08 23.61
N VAL A 57 9.16 -5.85 22.93
CA VAL A 57 8.33 -6.93 22.39
C VAL A 57 8.84 -7.25 21.00
N PHE A 58 9.34 -8.47 20.84
CA PHE A 58 9.73 -9.02 19.54
C PHE A 58 8.56 -9.79 18.95
N VAL A 59 8.37 -9.63 17.65
CA VAL A 59 7.35 -10.34 16.88
C VAL A 59 7.99 -11.04 15.69
N GLU A 60 7.40 -12.16 15.30
CA GLU A 60 7.81 -12.95 14.13
C GLU A 60 6.90 -12.69 12.93
N ASP A 61 7.35 -13.10 11.74
CA ASP A 61 6.56 -12.95 10.51
C ASP A 61 5.18 -13.63 10.64
N GLY A 62 4.15 -12.89 10.25
CA GLY A 62 2.77 -13.34 10.20
C GLY A 62 2.00 -13.29 11.52
N GLU A 63 2.62 -12.88 12.64
CA GLU A 63 1.87 -12.64 13.89
C GLU A 63 0.86 -11.49 13.73
N THR A 64 -0.29 -11.58 14.41
CA THR A 64 -1.32 -10.54 14.36
C THR A 64 -1.01 -9.42 15.34
N ILE A 65 -0.95 -8.18 14.82
CA ILE A 65 -0.72 -6.97 15.60
C ILE A 65 -1.77 -5.92 15.27
N VAL A 66 -2.10 -5.08 16.25
CA VAL A 66 -3.05 -3.97 16.12
C VAL A 66 -2.36 -2.65 16.40
N LEU A 67 -2.69 -1.62 15.62
CA LEU A 67 -2.37 -0.23 15.96
C LEU A 67 -3.21 0.18 17.16
N TRP A 68 -2.56 0.30 18.31
CA TRP A 68 -3.19 0.60 19.58
C TRP A 68 -3.47 2.09 19.74
N ASP A 69 -2.53 2.94 19.35
CA ASP A 69 -2.61 4.41 19.49
C ASP A 69 -2.32 5.10 18.15
N GLY A 70 -3.16 6.06 17.75
CA GLY A 70 -2.97 6.88 16.55
C GLY A 70 -4.26 7.14 15.78
N SER A 71 -4.18 7.96 14.73
CA SER A 71 -5.35 8.31 13.89
C SER A 71 -6.03 7.10 13.23
N ASN A 72 -5.32 5.98 13.08
CA ASN A 72 -5.84 4.72 12.57
C ASN A 72 -5.90 3.63 13.65
N ALA A 73 -6.02 3.98 14.93
CA ALA A 73 -6.15 3.01 16.01
C ALA A 73 -7.27 2.00 15.70
N GLY A 74 -6.99 0.70 15.86
CA GLY A 74 -7.86 -0.40 15.44
C GLY A 74 -7.44 -1.10 14.15
N GLU A 75 -6.48 -0.56 13.41
CA GLU A 75 -5.92 -1.19 12.21
C GLU A 75 -5.14 -2.46 12.53
N ILE A 76 -5.43 -3.54 11.80
CA ILE A 76 -4.90 -4.89 11.98
C ILE A 76 -3.88 -5.20 10.89
N PHE A 77 -2.70 -5.65 11.30
CA PHE A 77 -1.59 -6.00 10.43
C PHE A 77 -1.12 -7.43 10.66
N ARG A 78 -0.56 -8.02 9.60
CA ARG A 78 0.40 -9.12 9.73
C ARG A 78 1.76 -8.50 10.03
N ALA A 79 2.38 -8.93 11.11
CA ALA A 79 3.70 -8.47 11.49
C ALA A 79 4.76 -8.96 10.48
N LYS A 80 5.80 -8.16 10.33
CA LYS A 80 7.12 -8.63 9.90
C LYS A 80 7.98 -8.90 11.12
N LYS A 81 9.02 -9.72 10.99
CA LYS A 81 9.96 -10.00 12.06
C LYS A 81 10.66 -8.72 12.51
N GLY A 82 10.54 -8.39 13.80
CA GLY A 82 11.12 -7.15 14.32
C GLY A 82 10.72 -6.80 15.75
N VAL A 83 10.99 -5.54 16.11
CA VAL A 83 10.69 -4.91 17.40
C VAL A 83 9.40 -4.12 17.26
N LEU A 84 8.41 -4.44 18.09
CA LEU A 84 7.08 -3.84 18.02
C LEU A 84 7.08 -2.41 18.60
N ALA A 85 6.57 -1.47 17.82
CA ALA A 85 6.48 -0.07 18.23
C ALA A 85 5.55 0.16 19.43
N SER A 86 5.80 1.21 20.20
CA SER A 86 5.02 1.52 21.41
C SER A 86 3.54 1.83 21.17
N THR A 87 3.20 2.26 19.96
CA THR A 87 1.83 2.49 19.51
C THR A 87 1.12 1.23 19.07
N MET A 88 1.78 0.07 19.05
CA MET A 88 1.25 -1.20 18.57
C MET A 88 1.08 -2.20 19.71
N SER A 89 0.18 -3.17 19.54
CA SER A 89 0.06 -4.32 20.44
C SER A 89 0.03 -5.62 19.65
N ARG A 90 0.77 -6.62 20.10
CA ARG A 90 0.61 -8.00 19.61
C ARG A 90 -0.62 -8.62 20.23
N ILE A 91 -1.35 -9.39 19.43
CA ILE A 91 -2.49 -10.20 19.86
C ILE A 91 -2.08 -11.66 19.67
N THR A 92 -1.85 -12.35 20.78
CA THR A 92 -1.56 -13.80 20.77
C THR A 92 -2.82 -14.57 21.11
N HIS A 93 -3.03 -15.71 20.45
CA HIS A 93 -4.15 -16.62 20.68
C HIS A 93 -3.61 -18.00 21.08
N GLY A 94 -4.47 -18.88 21.61
CA GLY A 94 -4.09 -20.25 21.89
C GLY A 94 -4.03 -21.13 20.64
N ASP A 95 -3.61 -22.38 20.83
CA ASP A 95 -3.42 -23.34 19.75
C ASP A 95 -4.74 -23.77 19.09
N GLU A 96 -5.89 -23.38 19.61
CA GLU A 96 -7.22 -23.60 19.03
C GLU A 96 -7.49 -22.76 17.76
N TYR A 97 -6.77 -21.65 17.56
CA TYR A 97 -6.89 -20.82 16.36
C TYR A 97 -5.73 -21.01 15.39
N ASP A 98 -6.02 -21.26 14.11
CA ASP A 98 -5.07 -21.16 13.01
C ASP A 98 -4.65 -19.70 12.86
N ARG A 99 -3.34 -19.45 12.70
CA ARG A 99 -2.77 -18.10 12.71
C ARG A 99 -3.34 -17.23 11.61
N ASP A 100 -3.48 -17.76 10.41
CA ASP A 100 -3.94 -17.01 9.25
C ASP A 100 -5.44 -16.76 9.31
N TYR A 101 -6.20 -17.77 9.75
CA TYR A 101 -7.62 -17.60 10.04
C TYR A 101 -7.84 -16.49 11.07
N PHE A 102 -7.11 -16.54 12.19
CA PHE A 102 -7.24 -15.57 13.27
C PHE A 102 -6.97 -14.14 12.79
N TYR A 103 -5.93 -13.95 11.96
CA TYR A 103 -5.68 -12.67 11.31
C TYR A 103 -6.90 -12.20 10.52
N TYR A 104 -7.43 -13.03 9.60
CA TYR A 104 -8.56 -12.64 8.77
C TYR A 104 -9.83 -12.37 9.57
N ALA A 105 -10.08 -13.17 10.60
CA ALA A 105 -11.22 -13.00 11.49
C ALA A 105 -11.17 -11.65 12.21
N LEU A 106 -10.00 -11.24 12.70
CA LEU A 106 -9.81 -9.91 13.28
C LEU A 106 -9.80 -8.79 12.24
N LYS A 107 -9.23 -9.02 11.05
CA LYS A 107 -9.22 -8.05 9.96
C LYS A 107 -10.64 -7.66 9.54
N GLY A 108 -11.59 -8.60 9.59
CA GLY A 108 -13.02 -8.32 9.37
C GLY A 108 -13.66 -7.34 10.37
N TRP A 109 -13.05 -7.14 11.54
CA TRP A 109 -13.52 -6.18 12.56
C TRP A 109 -12.80 -4.83 12.50
N GLU A 110 -11.85 -4.63 11.59
CA GLU A 110 -11.00 -3.44 11.55
C GLU A 110 -11.80 -2.13 11.45
N GLU A 111 -12.75 -2.03 10.51
CA GLU A 111 -13.55 -0.81 10.35
C GLU A 111 -14.37 -0.49 11.60
N TYR A 112 -14.92 -1.53 12.24
CA TYR A 112 -15.64 -1.39 13.49
C TYR A 112 -14.71 -0.88 14.60
N LEU A 113 -13.51 -1.46 14.76
CA LEU A 113 -12.54 -1.02 15.76
C LEU A 113 -12.12 0.43 15.55
N LYS A 114 -11.84 0.83 14.30
CA LYS A 114 -11.48 2.21 13.95
C LYS A 114 -12.60 3.21 14.24
N GLY A 115 -13.87 2.77 14.16
CA GLY A 115 -15.03 3.58 14.50
C GLY A 115 -15.37 3.64 15.99
N GLN A 116 -14.71 2.85 16.84
CA GLN A 116 -14.99 2.73 18.29
C GLN A 116 -13.79 3.12 19.16
N THR A 117 -12.86 3.90 18.61
CA THR A 117 -11.70 4.40 19.37
C THR A 117 -12.13 5.35 20.49
N SER A 118 -11.32 5.42 21.54
CA SER A 118 -11.49 6.35 22.65
C SER A 118 -10.41 7.44 22.66
N GLY A 119 -10.64 8.53 23.39
CA GLY A 119 -9.72 9.67 23.48
C GLY A 119 -10.02 10.78 22.46
N SER A 120 -10.12 12.03 22.92
CA SER A 120 -10.45 13.21 22.10
C SER A 120 -9.27 13.82 21.34
N GLY A 121 -8.03 13.48 21.73
CA GLY A 121 -6.81 13.98 21.09
C GLY A 121 -6.13 12.93 20.22
N ILE A 122 -5.55 11.92 20.87
CA ILE A 122 -4.95 10.77 20.17
C ILE A 122 -5.92 9.60 20.34
N PRO A 123 -6.58 9.14 19.25
CA PRO A 123 -7.44 7.98 19.30
C PRO A 123 -6.65 6.75 19.76
N HIS A 124 -7.26 5.93 20.60
CA HIS A 124 -6.71 4.65 21.04
C HIS A 124 -7.77 3.56 21.01
N VAL A 125 -7.33 2.33 20.83
CA VAL A 125 -8.20 1.15 20.89
C VAL A 125 -8.79 1.03 22.29
N ASP A 126 -10.11 0.99 22.36
CA ASP A 126 -10.82 0.66 23.59
C ASP A 126 -10.68 -0.85 23.85
N LYS A 127 -10.03 -1.20 24.98
CA LYS A 127 -9.77 -2.59 25.36
C LYS A 127 -11.05 -3.38 25.64
N GLU A 128 -12.10 -2.73 26.15
CA GLU A 128 -13.38 -3.38 26.40
C GLU A 128 -14.11 -3.67 25.09
N VAL A 129 -14.05 -2.76 24.12
CA VAL A 129 -14.59 -2.98 22.76
C VAL A 129 -13.86 -4.12 22.08
N LEU A 130 -12.52 -4.07 22.04
CA LEU A 130 -11.70 -5.14 21.47
C LEU A 130 -11.98 -6.49 22.13
N GLY A 131 -12.07 -6.52 23.46
CA GLY A 131 -12.33 -7.74 24.22
C GLY A 131 -13.75 -8.30 24.07
N LYS A 132 -14.72 -7.52 23.55
CA LYS A 132 -16.10 -7.95 23.29
C LYS A 132 -16.30 -8.51 21.89
N LEU A 133 -15.34 -8.31 20.98
CA LEU A 133 -15.42 -8.89 19.64
C LEU A 133 -15.67 -10.39 19.71
N GLN A 134 -16.54 -10.87 18.84
CA GLN A 134 -17.00 -12.25 18.83
C GLN A 134 -16.29 -12.99 17.70
N LEU A 135 -15.53 -14.05 18.04
CA LEU A 135 -14.86 -14.90 17.06
C LEU A 135 -15.47 -16.29 17.05
N PHE A 136 -15.62 -16.87 15.86
CA PHE A 136 -16.07 -18.24 15.71
C PHE A 136 -14.89 -19.20 15.91
N GLU A 137 -15.06 -20.18 16.80
CA GLU A 137 -14.11 -21.28 16.96
C GLU A 137 -14.52 -22.46 16.06
N PHE A 138 -14.25 -22.37 14.76
CA PHE A 138 -14.42 -23.50 13.85
C PHE A 138 -13.41 -24.61 14.16
N VAL A 139 -13.64 -25.83 13.65
CA VAL A 139 -12.61 -26.87 13.71
C VAL A 139 -11.40 -26.46 12.87
N LYS A 140 -10.18 -26.80 13.32
CA LYS A 140 -8.92 -26.44 12.65
C LYS A 140 -8.90 -26.64 11.13
N PRO A 141 -9.35 -27.78 10.57
CA PRO A 141 -9.36 -27.95 9.11
C PRO A 141 -10.22 -26.91 8.37
N GLU A 142 -11.33 -26.48 8.97
CA GLU A 142 -12.20 -25.45 8.41
C GLU A 142 -11.55 -24.07 8.51
N GLN A 143 -10.92 -23.75 9.64
CA GLN A 143 -10.16 -22.50 9.80
C GLN A 143 -9.04 -22.40 8.75
N THR A 144 -8.22 -23.44 8.60
CA THR A 144 -7.16 -23.48 7.58
C THR A 144 -7.73 -23.34 6.18
N LYS A 145 -8.87 -23.96 5.87
CA LYS A 145 -9.50 -23.82 4.54
C LYS A 145 -9.98 -22.40 4.26
N ILE A 146 -10.58 -21.73 5.25
CA ILE A 146 -10.98 -20.33 5.14
C ILE A 146 -9.75 -19.44 4.89
N ALA A 147 -8.69 -19.64 5.69
CA ALA A 147 -7.44 -18.91 5.56
C ALA A 147 -6.76 -19.11 4.20
N GLU A 148 -6.75 -20.34 3.68
CA GLU A 148 -6.22 -20.67 2.37
C GLU A 148 -6.94 -19.91 1.25
N VAL A 149 -8.27 -19.84 1.30
CA VAL A 149 -9.08 -19.14 0.29
C VAL A 149 -8.80 -17.64 0.33
N LEU A 150 -8.85 -17.02 1.50
CA LEU A 150 -8.59 -15.58 1.64
C LEU A 150 -7.15 -15.24 1.28
N GLY A 151 -6.19 -16.04 1.74
CA GLY A 151 -4.78 -15.88 1.38
C GLY A 151 -4.49 -16.08 -0.10
N ALA A 152 -5.26 -16.92 -0.81
CA ALA A 152 -5.14 -17.04 -2.25
C ALA A 152 -5.59 -15.77 -2.98
N VAL A 153 -6.63 -15.11 -2.48
CA VAL A 153 -7.09 -13.81 -3.01
C VAL A 153 -6.05 -12.73 -2.75
N ASP A 154 -5.53 -12.61 -1.52
CA ASP A 154 -4.49 -11.62 -1.19
C ASP A 154 -3.24 -11.80 -2.05
N ARG A 155 -2.74 -13.04 -2.21
CA ARG A 155 -1.59 -13.32 -3.09
C ARG A 155 -1.87 -12.94 -4.54
N ALA A 156 -3.09 -13.15 -5.03
CA ALA A 156 -3.46 -12.76 -6.39
C ALA A 156 -3.47 -11.24 -6.55
N ILE A 157 -3.91 -10.49 -5.54
CA ILE A 157 -3.85 -9.02 -5.51
C ILE A 157 -2.38 -8.57 -5.55
N GLU A 158 -1.55 -9.05 -4.63
CA GLU A 158 -0.12 -8.70 -4.56
C GLU A 158 0.63 -8.98 -5.87
N GLN A 159 0.40 -10.15 -6.47
CA GLN A 159 0.99 -10.52 -7.75
C GLN A 159 0.54 -9.60 -8.89
N THR A 160 -0.73 -9.20 -8.88
CA THR A 160 -1.30 -8.31 -9.89
C THR A 160 -0.70 -6.90 -9.76
N GLU A 161 -0.59 -6.37 -8.55
CA GLU A 161 0.04 -5.08 -8.28
C GLU A 161 1.52 -5.07 -8.69
N ALA A 162 2.27 -6.13 -8.38
CA ALA A 162 3.65 -6.28 -8.80
C ALA A 162 3.78 -6.34 -10.34
N LEU A 163 2.84 -7.01 -11.01
CA LEU A 163 2.79 -7.06 -12.48
C LEU A 163 2.50 -5.69 -13.08
N ILE A 164 1.55 -4.93 -12.51
CA ILE A 164 1.24 -3.56 -12.93
C ILE A 164 2.48 -2.67 -12.79
N ALA A 165 3.15 -2.70 -11.64
CA ALA A 165 4.36 -1.92 -11.41
C ALA A 165 5.48 -2.27 -12.42
N LYS A 166 5.68 -3.57 -12.69
CA LYS A 166 6.64 -4.04 -13.70
C LYS A 166 6.28 -3.56 -15.10
N GLN A 167 5.01 -3.65 -15.49
CA GLN A 167 4.53 -3.18 -16.80
C GLN A 167 4.68 -1.67 -16.95
N GLN A 168 4.39 -0.90 -15.90
CA GLN A 168 4.60 0.55 -15.90
C GLN A 168 6.08 0.89 -16.10
N HIS A 169 6.99 0.18 -15.41
CA HIS A 169 8.43 0.38 -15.59
C HIS A 169 8.90 0.04 -17.02
N ILE A 170 8.45 -1.09 -17.56
CA ILE A 170 8.73 -1.48 -18.95
C ILE A 170 8.19 -0.43 -19.94
N LYS A 171 6.95 0.03 -19.76
CA LYS A 171 6.34 1.07 -20.59
C LYS A 171 7.19 2.33 -20.58
N THR A 172 7.63 2.79 -19.41
CA THR A 172 8.46 4.00 -19.28
C THR A 172 9.80 3.83 -19.98
N GLY A 173 10.51 2.71 -19.77
CA GLY A 173 11.78 2.43 -20.43
C GLY A 173 11.63 2.31 -21.95
N LEU A 174 10.63 1.56 -22.41
CA LEU A 174 10.37 1.38 -23.83
C LEU A 174 9.95 2.68 -24.52
N MET A 175 9.15 3.53 -23.85
CA MET A 175 8.81 4.85 -24.36
C MET A 175 10.06 5.72 -24.55
N GLN A 176 10.98 5.71 -23.58
CA GLN A 176 12.26 6.41 -23.71
C GLN A 176 13.07 5.88 -24.88
N ASP A 177 13.21 4.56 -25.01
CA ASP A 177 13.97 3.92 -26.08
C ASP A 177 13.35 4.22 -27.45
N LEU A 178 12.04 4.03 -27.62
CA LEU A 178 11.34 4.28 -28.88
C LEU A 178 11.39 5.75 -29.30
N LEU A 179 11.21 6.69 -28.36
CA LEU A 179 11.19 8.12 -28.67
C LEU A 179 12.58 8.76 -28.81
N THR A 180 13.66 8.04 -28.49
CA THR A 180 15.04 8.53 -28.69
C THR A 180 15.82 7.75 -29.74
N LYS A 181 15.50 6.46 -29.95
CA LYS A 181 16.22 5.57 -30.88
C LYS A 181 15.35 5.16 -32.08
N GLY A 182 14.03 5.13 -31.93
CA GLY A 182 13.12 4.69 -32.98
C GLY A 182 13.20 3.18 -33.28
N ILE A 183 12.52 2.77 -34.36
CA ILE A 183 12.49 1.40 -34.86
C ILE A 183 13.04 1.32 -36.28
N ASP A 184 13.63 0.19 -36.63
CA ASP A 184 14.05 -0.11 -38.00
C ASP A 184 12.86 -0.53 -38.90
N GLU A 185 13.16 -0.79 -40.17
CA GLU A 185 12.21 -1.23 -41.19
C GLU A 185 11.53 -2.58 -40.90
N HIS A 186 12.06 -3.35 -39.94
CA HIS A 186 11.52 -4.62 -39.49
C HIS A 186 10.77 -4.49 -38.15
N GLY A 187 10.68 -3.29 -37.59
CA GLY A 187 10.02 -3.01 -36.31
C GLY A 187 10.88 -3.32 -35.08
N ASN A 188 12.18 -3.55 -35.24
CA ASN A 188 13.08 -3.76 -34.10
C ASN A 188 13.60 -2.43 -33.57
N LEU A 189 13.87 -2.38 -32.26
CA LEU A 189 14.48 -1.23 -31.63
C LEU A 189 15.89 -1.01 -32.16
N ARG A 190 16.20 0.23 -32.58
CA ARG A 190 17.55 0.59 -33.03
C ARG A 190 18.51 0.74 -31.86
N SER A 191 19.79 0.51 -32.12
CA SER A 191 20.88 0.74 -31.18
C SER A 191 22.13 1.21 -31.92
N GLU A 192 23.10 1.80 -31.22
CA GLU A 192 24.37 2.22 -31.84
C GLU A 192 25.18 1.03 -32.39
N ALA A 193 24.88 -0.20 -31.97
CA ALA A 193 25.48 -1.40 -32.54
C ALA A 193 24.89 -1.79 -33.90
N THR A 194 23.68 -1.33 -34.22
CA THR A 194 22.95 -1.71 -35.43
C THR A 194 22.77 -0.56 -36.42
N HIS A 195 22.75 0.69 -35.96
CA HIS A 195 22.49 1.87 -36.77
C HIS A 195 23.38 3.05 -36.36
N GLU A 196 23.56 4.02 -37.26
CA GLU A 196 24.34 5.23 -36.98
C GLU A 196 23.53 6.28 -36.23
N PHE A 197 24.17 6.91 -35.24
CA PHE A 197 23.59 7.96 -34.41
C PHE A 197 24.45 9.22 -34.48
N LYS A 198 23.81 10.39 -34.36
CA LYS A 198 24.45 11.71 -34.29
C LYS A 198 24.14 12.41 -32.97
N ASP A 199 25.01 13.34 -32.59
CA ASP A 199 24.77 14.21 -31.45
C ASP A 199 23.71 15.27 -31.78
N SER A 200 22.83 15.56 -30.83
CA SER A 200 21.80 16.60 -30.95
C SER A 200 21.50 17.24 -29.59
N PRO A 201 20.80 18.40 -29.56
CA PRO A 201 20.32 19.00 -28.31
C PRO A 201 19.40 18.09 -27.48
N LEU A 202 18.81 17.05 -28.08
CA LEU A 202 17.94 16.07 -27.41
C LEU A 202 18.69 14.79 -27.01
N GLY A 203 20.02 14.77 -27.13
CA GLY A 203 20.87 13.59 -26.94
C GLY A 203 21.27 12.92 -28.25
N ARG A 204 21.73 11.67 -28.15
CA ARG A 204 22.08 10.83 -29.30
C ARG A 204 20.82 10.38 -30.01
N ILE A 205 20.65 10.71 -31.28
CA ILE A 205 19.49 10.35 -32.10
C ILE A 205 19.94 9.68 -33.41
N PRO A 206 19.09 8.90 -34.10
CA PRO A 206 19.40 8.35 -35.40
C PRO A 206 19.85 9.43 -36.40
N VAL A 207 20.83 9.11 -37.24
CA VAL A 207 21.44 10.08 -38.17
C VAL A 207 20.42 10.72 -39.11
N GLU A 208 19.38 9.98 -39.50
CA GLU A 208 18.32 10.43 -40.39
C GLU A 208 17.20 11.24 -39.71
N TRP A 209 17.23 11.38 -38.38
CA TRP A 209 16.24 12.18 -37.66
C TRP A 209 16.64 13.66 -37.64
N ASP A 210 15.66 14.54 -37.81
CA ASP A 210 15.84 15.99 -37.72
C ASP A 210 15.23 16.55 -36.43
N VAL A 211 15.92 17.49 -35.80
CA VAL A 211 15.39 18.24 -34.65
C VAL A 211 14.70 19.50 -35.15
N LYS A 212 13.43 19.69 -34.77
CA LYS A 212 12.65 20.88 -35.11
C LYS A 212 12.08 21.53 -33.86
N PRO A 213 11.89 22.86 -33.85
CA PRO A 213 11.18 23.54 -32.76
C PRO A 213 9.76 22.98 -32.62
N PHE A 214 9.31 22.75 -31.38
CA PHE A 214 7.98 22.18 -31.09
C PHE A 214 6.85 22.92 -31.82
N GLY A 215 6.89 24.25 -31.86
CA GLY A 215 5.89 25.07 -32.54
C GLY A 215 5.75 24.81 -34.05
N SER A 216 6.75 24.22 -34.71
CA SER A 216 6.64 23.85 -36.13
C SER A 216 5.68 22.68 -36.38
N GLY A 217 5.43 21.85 -35.36
CA GLY A 217 4.49 20.73 -35.41
C GLY A 217 3.13 21.05 -34.80
N VAL A 218 2.92 22.27 -34.29
CA VAL A 218 1.70 22.68 -33.59
C VAL A 218 0.88 23.59 -34.49
N ALA A 219 -0.33 23.16 -34.85
CA ALA A 219 -1.24 23.95 -35.69
C ALA A 219 -1.80 25.16 -34.95
N SER A 220 -2.12 25.02 -33.66
CA SER A 220 -2.62 26.10 -32.82
C SER A 220 -2.41 25.77 -31.33
N SER A 221 -2.37 26.81 -30.50
CA SER A 221 -2.35 26.70 -29.04
C SER A 221 -3.31 27.73 -28.46
N ALA A 222 -4.08 27.36 -27.44
CA ALA A 222 -5.02 28.26 -26.79
C ALA A 222 -4.96 28.09 -25.27
N PHE A 223 -5.24 29.18 -24.55
CA PHE A 223 -5.50 29.13 -23.13
C PHE A 223 -6.96 28.73 -22.90
N GLY A 224 -7.18 27.82 -21.94
CA GLY A 224 -8.53 27.45 -21.53
C GLY A 224 -9.27 28.64 -20.90
N PRO A 225 -10.57 28.81 -21.18
CA PRO A 225 -11.38 29.85 -20.55
C PRO A 225 -11.56 29.58 -19.04
N ARG A 226 -11.59 30.65 -18.24
CA ARG A 226 -11.95 30.56 -16.81
C ARG A 226 -13.44 30.87 -16.66
N PHE A 227 -14.19 29.93 -16.09
CA PHE A 227 -15.62 30.11 -15.82
C PHE A 227 -15.90 30.39 -14.34
N PRO A 228 -16.92 31.22 -14.02
CA PRO A 228 -17.42 31.37 -12.66
C PRO A 228 -18.12 30.09 -12.19
N SER A 229 -18.21 29.89 -10.87
CA SER A 229 -18.88 28.70 -10.29
C SER A 229 -20.33 28.53 -10.75
N THR A 230 -21.00 29.61 -11.12
CA THR A 230 -22.39 29.61 -11.62
C THR A 230 -22.56 29.10 -13.04
N ALA A 231 -21.48 28.93 -13.80
CA ALA A 231 -21.52 28.43 -15.18
C ALA A 231 -21.40 26.90 -15.26
N TYR A 232 -21.09 26.23 -14.15
CA TYR A 232 -21.04 24.77 -14.06
C TYR A 232 -22.42 24.20 -13.75
N SER A 233 -22.74 23.06 -14.35
CA SER A 233 -23.99 22.33 -14.14
C SER A 233 -23.67 20.85 -14.05
N GLU A 234 -24.15 20.19 -13.00
CA GLU A 234 -24.03 18.73 -12.86
C GLU A 234 -24.69 17.96 -14.01
N ASN A 235 -25.63 18.59 -14.73
CA ASN A 235 -26.28 18.05 -15.92
C ASN A 235 -25.83 18.77 -17.21
N GLY A 236 -24.65 19.39 -17.19
CA GLY A 236 -24.05 20.01 -18.37
C GLY A 236 -23.77 18.98 -19.47
N ASN A 237 -23.86 19.41 -20.72
CA ASN A 237 -23.55 18.57 -21.88
C ASN A 237 -22.07 18.59 -22.28
N LEU A 238 -21.25 19.37 -21.58
CA LEU A 238 -19.82 19.55 -21.85
C LEU A 238 -19.05 19.49 -20.54
N ALA A 239 -17.99 18.68 -20.49
CA ALA A 239 -17.10 18.58 -19.34
C ALA A 239 -15.93 19.56 -19.48
N LEU A 240 -15.55 20.23 -18.39
CA LEU A 240 -14.38 21.12 -18.36
C LEU A 240 -13.15 20.40 -17.78
N LEU A 241 -12.09 20.27 -18.56
CA LEU A 241 -10.80 19.79 -18.05
C LEU A 241 -10.10 20.90 -17.25
N ARG A 242 -9.77 20.62 -15.99
CA ARG A 242 -8.98 21.52 -15.13
C ARG A 242 -7.67 20.83 -14.74
N THR A 243 -6.73 21.61 -14.22
CA THR A 243 -5.46 21.09 -13.72
C THR A 243 -5.63 20.05 -12.61
N THR A 244 -6.68 20.18 -11.78
CA THR A 244 -7.01 19.22 -10.71
C THR A 244 -7.56 17.90 -11.21
N ASP A 245 -7.93 17.82 -12.48
CA ASP A 245 -8.43 16.59 -13.11
C ASP A 245 -7.29 15.82 -13.79
N LEU A 246 -6.03 16.27 -13.62
CA LEU A 246 -4.82 15.60 -14.11
C LEU A 246 -4.04 15.05 -12.91
N ASP A 247 -3.58 13.79 -13.01
CA ASP A 247 -2.65 13.22 -12.03
C ASP A 247 -1.19 13.59 -12.31
N ASP A 248 -0.27 13.23 -11.40
CA ASP A 248 1.16 13.55 -11.48
C ASP A 248 1.86 12.93 -12.71
N VAL A 249 1.21 12.01 -13.41
CA VAL A 249 1.73 11.37 -14.63
C VAL A 249 0.93 11.75 -15.88
N GLY A 250 0.01 12.71 -15.77
CA GLY A 250 -0.73 13.33 -16.87
C GLY A 250 -1.98 12.58 -17.33
N ASN A 251 -2.49 11.60 -16.57
CA ASN A 251 -3.78 10.97 -16.87
C ASN A 251 -4.94 11.90 -16.49
N ILE A 252 -6.02 11.84 -17.26
CA ILE A 252 -7.24 12.62 -17.03
C ILE A 252 -8.25 11.81 -16.20
N SER A 253 -8.68 12.37 -15.08
CA SER A 253 -9.78 11.89 -14.25
C SER A 253 -11.12 12.44 -14.77
N TYR A 254 -11.73 11.70 -15.69
CA TYR A 254 -13.03 12.09 -16.27
C TYR A 254 -14.16 12.20 -15.24
N SER A 255 -14.10 11.43 -14.16
CA SER A 255 -15.11 11.44 -13.10
C SER A 255 -15.10 12.70 -12.23
N THR A 256 -14.01 13.46 -12.23
CA THR A 256 -13.89 14.69 -11.43
C THR A 256 -14.14 15.95 -12.23
N MET A 257 -14.25 15.83 -13.57
CA MET A 257 -14.52 16.96 -14.46
C MET A 257 -15.97 17.46 -14.27
N PRO A 258 -16.17 18.77 -14.06
CA PRO A 258 -17.47 19.40 -13.90
C PRO A 258 -18.12 19.78 -15.24
#